data_AF-K9WYX7-F1
#
_entry.id   AF-K9WYX7-F1
#
_cell.length_a   1.000
_cell.length_b   1.000
_cell.length_c   1.000
_cell.angle_alpha   90.00
_cell.angle_beta   90.00
_cell.angle_gamma   90.00
#
_symmetry.space_group_name_H-M   'P 1'
#
loop_
_entity.id
_entity.type
_entity.pdbx_description
1 polymer ?
#
loop_
_entity_poly.entity_id
_entity_poly.type
_entity_poly.pdbx_seq_one_letter_code
_entity_poly.pdbx_strand_id
1 'polypeptide(L)'
;MPQNTEYKEPKSENQLDSQAIAYKARLNGWAIARVVPNAERVIVARFRSRSDADGYMRHLRQETPNAAFEVIFDHQREEAVI
;
A
#
# COMPACT_ATOMS: atom_id res chain seq x y z
N MET A 1 -2.37 36.06 -30.65
CA MET A 1 -1.76 34.83 -30.10
C MET A 1 -2.88 33.81 -29.88
N PRO A 2 -3.03 32.76 -30.71
CA PRO A 2 -4.04 31.73 -30.45
C PRO A 2 -3.59 30.84 -29.29
N GLN A 3 -4.50 30.60 -28.33
CA GLN A 3 -4.29 29.70 -27.20
C GLN A 3 -4.52 28.27 -27.69
N ASN A 4 -3.45 27.48 -27.82
CA ASN A 4 -3.55 26.02 -27.90
C ASN A 4 -3.86 25.48 -26.51
N THR A 5 -5.14 25.32 -26.19
CA THR A 5 -5.56 24.51 -25.05
C THR A 5 -6.01 23.16 -25.60
N GLU A 6 -5.02 22.32 -25.93
CA GLU A 6 -5.25 20.89 -26.14
C GLU A 6 -5.59 20.28 -24.78
N TYR A 7 -6.86 20.37 -24.40
CA TYR A 7 -7.40 19.62 -23.28
C TYR A 7 -7.33 18.14 -23.64
N LYS A 8 -6.31 17.44 -23.13
CA LYS A 8 -6.30 15.98 -23.15
C LYS A 8 -7.56 15.49 -22.43
N GLU A 9 -8.43 14.84 -23.19
CA GLU A 9 -9.64 14.22 -22.66
C GLU A 9 -9.32 13.42 -21.38
N PRO A 10 -10.15 13.52 -20.34
CA PRO A 10 -9.95 12.72 -19.14
C PRO A 10 -10.06 11.25 -19.55
N LYS A 11 -8.96 10.53 -19.34
CA LYS A 11 -8.90 9.08 -19.43
C LYS A 11 -10.11 8.50 -18.69
N SER A 12 -10.76 7.52 -19.32
CA SER A 12 -12.01 6.89 -18.86
C SER A 12 -12.02 6.63 -17.34
N GLU A 13 -13.18 6.76 -16.71
CA GLU A 13 -13.39 6.67 -15.25
C GLU A 13 -12.66 5.46 -14.61
N ASN A 14 -12.73 4.30 -15.25
CA ASN A 14 -12.03 3.07 -14.83
C ASN A 14 -10.49 3.20 -14.77
N GLN A 15 -9.89 4.01 -15.64
CA GLN A 15 -8.45 4.25 -15.69
C GLN A 15 -8.00 5.24 -14.60
N LEU A 16 -8.84 6.22 -14.25
CA LEU A 16 -8.58 7.16 -13.16
C LEU A 16 -8.62 6.46 -11.79
N ASP A 17 -9.59 5.56 -11.59
CA ASP A 17 -9.70 4.78 -10.36
C ASP A 17 -8.47 3.88 -10.16
N SER A 18 -8.01 3.23 -11.23
CA SER A 18 -6.81 2.37 -11.20
C SER A 18 -5.55 3.18 -10.85
N GLN A 19 -5.42 4.39 -11.40
CA GLN A 19 -4.29 5.29 -11.09
C GLN A 19 -4.36 5.82 -9.65
N ALA A 20 -5.56 6.14 -9.15
CA ALA A 20 -5.75 6.58 -7.78
C ALA A 20 -5.42 5.46 -6.77
N ILE A 21 -5.79 4.21 -7.07
CA ILE A 21 -5.45 3.02 -6.26
C ILE A 21 -3.93 2.79 -6.26
N ALA A 22 -3.29 2.84 -7.43
CA ALA A 22 -1.83 2.69 -7.54
C ALA A 22 -1.07 3.80 -6.78
N TYR A 23 -1.52 5.05 -6.90
CA TYR A 23 -0.95 6.18 -6.16
C TYR A 23 -1.09 6.00 -4.65
N LYS A 24 -2.28 5.64 -4.16
CA LYS A 24 -2.52 5.36 -2.73
C LYS A 24 -1.66 4.20 -2.23
N ALA A 25 -1.46 3.15 -3.03
CA ALA A 25 -0.58 2.04 -2.68
C ALA A 25 0.88 2.50 -2.54
N ARG A 26 1.39 3.30 -3.50
CA ARG A 26 2.75 3.89 -3.45
C ARG A 26 2.97 4.80 -2.25
N LEU A 27 1.91 5.44 -1.78
CA LEU A 27 1.94 6.31 -0.61
C LEU A 27 1.99 5.55 0.73
N ASN A 28 1.65 4.26 0.74
CA ASN A 28 1.58 3.42 1.94
C ASN A 28 2.71 2.38 1.94
N GLY A 29 3.95 2.86 1.98
CA GLY A 29 5.14 2.00 1.92
C GLY A 29 5.43 1.21 3.19
N TRP A 30 4.72 1.45 4.30
CA TRP A 30 4.87 0.67 5.53
C TRP A 30 3.76 -0.38 5.62
N ALA A 31 4.10 -1.59 6.01
CA ALA A 31 3.14 -2.67 6.14
C ALA A 31 3.38 -3.48 7.42
N ILE A 32 2.32 -4.11 7.91
CA ILE A 32 2.43 -5.17 8.92
C ILE A 32 2.27 -6.51 8.20
N ALA A 33 3.26 -7.37 8.36
CA ALA A 33 3.20 -8.76 7.95
C ALA A 33 2.91 -9.66 9.16
N ARG A 34 2.03 -10.64 8.98
CA ARG A 34 1.89 -11.78 9.87
C ARG A 34 2.79 -12.89 9.37
N VAL A 35 3.61 -13.45 10.25
CA VAL A 35 4.39 -14.66 9.97
C VAL A 35 3.50 -15.86 10.20
N VAL A 36 3.31 -16.69 9.17
CA VAL A 36 2.50 -17.91 9.21
C VAL A 36 3.42 -19.15 9.29
N PRO A 37 2.87 -20.34 9.64
CA PRO A 37 3.64 -21.58 9.54
C PRO A 37 4.25 -21.70 8.14
N ASN A 38 5.49 -22.20 8.05
CA ASN A 38 6.38 -22.17 6.87
C ASN A 38 7.18 -20.87 6.68
N ALA A 39 7.18 -19.97 7.67
CA ALA A 39 7.95 -18.72 7.64
C ALA A 39 7.58 -17.77 6.47
N GLU A 40 6.40 -17.96 5.90
CA GLU A 40 5.84 -17.03 4.93
C GLU A 40 5.32 -15.77 5.63
N ARG A 41 5.36 -14.66 4.91
CA ARG A 41 4.90 -13.34 5.38
C ARG A 41 3.66 -12.94 4.60
N VAL A 42 2.55 -12.76 5.31
CA VAL A 42 1.29 -12.30 4.73
C VAL A 42 1.04 -10.86 5.17
N ILE A 43 0.90 -9.94 4.21
CA ILE A 43 0.55 -8.54 4.51
C ILE A 43 -0.88 -8.47 5.03
N VAL A 44 -1.06 -7.94 6.23
CA VAL A 44 -2.38 -7.79 6.87
C VAL A 44 -2.88 -6.35 6.92
N ALA A 45 -1.98 -5.37 6.84
CA ALA A 45 -2.32 -3.95 6.82
C ALA A 45 -1.20 -3.10 6.22
N ARG A 46 -1.54 -1.94 5.63
CA ARG A 46 -0.61 -0.96 5.07
C ARG A 46 -0.84 0.43 5.66
N PHE A 47 0.23 1.19 5.82
CA PHE A 47 0.30 2.47 6.51
C PHE A 47 1.21 3.44 5.78
N ARG A 48 0.90 4.73 5.93
CA ARG A 48 1.71 5.83 5.38
C ARG A 48 2.99 6.04 6.18
N SER A 49 2.94 5.82 7.50
CA SER A 49 4.08 6.00 8.39
C SER A 49 4.41 4.72 9.16
N ARG A 50 5.69 4.58 9.54
CA ARG A 50 6.11 3.49 10.41
C ARG A 50 5.46 3.56 11.79
N SER A 51 5.31 4.76 12.34
CA SER A 51 4.75 4.99 13.67
C SER A 51 3.30 4.51 13.76
N ASP A 52 2.48 4.74 12.73
CA ASP A 52 1.11 4.22 12.67
C ASP A 52 1.11 2.68 12.64
N ALA A 53 2.00 2.09 11.84
CA ALA A 53 2.15 0.63 11.77
C ALA A 53 2.57 0.03 13.12
N ASP A 54 3.56 0.63 13.80
CA ASP A 54 4.00 0.19 15.13
C ASP A 54 2.87 0.31 16.17
N GLY A 55 2.10 1.41 16.12
CA GLY A 55 0.93 1.62 16.99
C GLY A 55 -0.12 0.53 16.79
N TYR A 56 -0.48 0.24 15.54
CA TYR A 56 -1.46 -0.80 15.23
C TYR A 56 -0.95 -2.21 15.55
N MET A 57 0.34 -2.49 15.32
CA MET A 57 0.95 -3.78 15.66
C MET A 57 0.83 -4.08 17.17
N ARG A 58 0.94 -3.08 18.05
CA ARG A 58 0.74 -3.28 19.49
C ARG A 58 -0.65 -3.79 19.81
N HIS A 59 -1.68 -3.26 19.15
CA HIS A 59 -3.05 -3.74 19.28
C HIS A 59 -3.19 -5.18 18.75
N LEU A 60 -2.65 -5.48 17.56
CA LEU A 60 -2.68 -6.85 17.01
C LEU A 60 -2.03 -7.89 17.93
N ARG A 61 -0.93 -7.54 18.61
CA ARG A 61 -0.26 -8.42 19.57
C ARG A 61 -1.10 -8.66 20.83
N GLN A 62 -1.95 -7.71 21.22
CA GLN A 62 -2.88 -7.88 22.33
C GLN A 62 -4.05 -8.79 21.95
N GLU A 63 -4.62 -8.58 20.75
CA GLU A 63 -5.74 -9.37 20.23
C GLU A 63 -5.34 -10.80 19.85
N THR A 64 -4.11 -11.00 19.36
CA THR A 64 -3.62 -12.33 18.96
C THR A 64 -2.19 -12.56 19.46
N PRO A 65 -2.01 -12.86 20.77
CA PRO A 65 -0.69 -13.02 21.38
C PRO A 65 0.16 -14.14 20.78
N ASN A 66 -0.48 -15.17 20.21
CA ASN A 66 0.19 -16.32 19.61
C ASN A 66 0.62 -16.10 18.15
N ALA A 67 0.29 -14.95 17.55
CA ALA A 67 0.71 -14.62 16.20
C ALA A 67 1.98 -13.76 16.22
N ALA A 68 2.90 -14.06 15.31
CA ALA A 68 4.08 -13.24 15.07
C ALA A 68 3.77 -12.17 14.03
N PHE A 69 4.06 -10.91 14.39
CA PHE A 69 3.86 -9.74 13.52
C PHE A 69 5.16 -8.94 13.38
N GLU A 70 5.43 -8.50 12.16
CA GLU A 70 6.59 -7.70 11.77
C GLU A 70 6.15 -6.45 11.03
N VAL A 71 6.75 -5.30 11.36
CA VAL A 71 6.63 -4.08 10.54
C VAL A 71 7.71 -4.11 9.48
N ILE A 72 7.31 -4.01 8.21
CA ILE A 72 8.20 -4.05 7.06
C ILE A 72 7.96 -2.86 6.14
N PHE A 73 8.97 -2.52 5.33
CA PHE A 73 8.80 -1.59 4.21
C PHE A 73 8.40 -2.40 2.97
N ASP A 74 7.15 -2.22 2.52
CA ASP A 74 6.56 -2.90 1.38
C ASP A 74 6.57 -1.96 0.17
N HIS A 75 7.68 -1.99 -0.58
CA HIS A 75 7.78 -1.22 -1.80
C HIS A 75 6.98 -1.92 -2.91
N GLN A 76 5.76 -1.46 -3.11
CA GLN A 76 4.90 -1.86 -4.23
C GLN A 76 5.54 -1.34 -5.53
N ARG A 77 6.49 -2.09 -6.10
CA ARG A 77 6.96 -1.84 -7.47
C ARG A 77 5.78 -2.06 -8.39
N GLU A 78 5.36 -1.02 -9.10
CA GLU A 78 4.61 -1.19 -10.34
C GLU A 78 5.49 -2.05 -11.23
N GLU A 79 5.11 -3.31 -11.47
CA GLU A 79 5.64 -4.07 -12.58
C GLU A 79 5.31 -3.24 -13.82
N ALA A 80 6.31 -2.55 -14.36
CA ALA A 80 6.20 -1.94 -15.66
C ALA A 80 5.99 -3.12 -16.63
N VAL A 81 4.75 -3.29 -17.08
CA VAL A 81 4.45 -4.17 -18.20
C VAL A 81 5.28 -3.63 -19.37
N ILE A 82 6.36 -4.35 -19.70
CA ILE A 82 7.27 -4.06 -20.81
C ILE A 82 6.54 -4.28 -22.13
#